data_AF-A0A1E3LQH8-F1
#
_entry.id   AF-A0A1E3LQH8-F1
#
_cell.length_a   1.000
_cell.length_b   1.000
_cell.length_c   1.000
_cell.angle_alpha   90.00
_cell.angle_beta   90.00
_cell.angle_gamma   90.00
#
_symmetry.space_group_name_H-M   'P 1'
#
loop_
_entity.id
_entity.type
_entity.pdbx_description
1 polymer ?
#
loop_
_entity_poly.entity_id
_entity_poly.type
_entity_poly.pdbx_seq_one_letter_code
_entity_poly.pdbx_strand_id
1 'polypeptide(L)' 'MGTNGNGVLLAAAQGVAVTLLWATPVMILIAFVLCETGGPGDVIRWAIGVFGSVIFGAWMAREAGYFPWFDRD' A
#
# COMPACT_ATOMS: atom_id res chain seq x y z
N MET A 1 -8.55 12.07 29.81
CA MET A 1 -8.70 12.38 28.37
C MET A 1 -8.47 11.11 27.58
N GLY A 2 -9.52 10.30 27.41
CA GLY A 2 -9.43 9.03 26.67
C GLY A 2 -9.46 9.32 25.18
N THR A 3 -8.35 9.09 24.49
CA THR A 3 -8.33 9.05 23.03
C THR A 3 -9.13 7.83 22.60
N ASN A 4 -10.40 8.05 22.27
CA ASN A 4 -11.31 7.03 21.74
C ASN A 4 -10.60 6.31 20.59
N GLY A 5 -10.45 4.99 20.66
CA GLY A 5 -9.76 4.17 19.65
C GLY A 5 -10.27 4.43 18.22
N ASN A 6 -11.52 4.89 18.06
CA ASN A 6 -12.09 5.33 16.80
C ASN A 6 -11.32 6.46 16.11
N GLY A 7 -10.74 7.42 16.86
CA GLY A 7 -10.00 8.53 16.27
C GLY A 7 -8.66 8.08 15.67
N VAL A 8 -7.99 7.13 16.33
CA VAL A 8 -6.74 6.51 15.83
C VAL A 8 -7.05 5.62 14.64
N LEU A 9 -8.15 4.86 14.68
CA LEU A 9 -8.58 4.01 13.58
C LEU A 9 -8.93 4.81 12.33
N LEU A 10 -9.62 5.95 12.48
CA LEU A 10 -9.95 6.86 11.37
C LEU A 10 -8.72 7.54 10.77
N ALA A 11 -7.77 7.96 11.61
CA ALA A 11 -6.50 8.53 11.15
C ALA A 11 -5.68 7.49 10.37
N ALA A 12 -5.59 6.26 10.87
CA ALA A 12 -4.93 5.16 10.17
C ALA A 12 -5.67 4.77 8.87
N ALA A 13 -7.00 4.81 8.87
CA ALA A 13 -7.81 4.47 7.69
C ALA A 13 -7.56 5.42 6.51
N GLN A 14 -7.31 6.70 6.75
CA GLN A 14 -6.97 7.65 5.69
C GLN A 14 -5.63 7.31 5.03
N GLY A 15 -4.60 7.02 5.82
CA GLY A 15 -3.30 6.63 5.27
C GLY A 15 -3.35 5.27 4.55
N VAL A 16 -4.13 4.31 5.06
CA VAL A 16 -4.38 3.03 4.37
C VAL A 16 -5.14 3.24 3.06
N ALA A 17 -6.15 4.12 3.03
CA ALA A 17 -6.90 4.43 1.81
C ALA A 17 -6.00 5.06 0.74
N VAL A 18 -5.13 5.99 1.11
CA VAL A 18 -4.16 6.62 0.21
C VAL A 18 -3.11 5.60 -0.25
N THR A 19 -2.66 4.72 0.64
CA THR A 19 -1.77 3.61 0.30
C THR A 19 -2.39 2.71 -0.77
N LEU A 20 -3.64 2.30 -0.59
CA LEU A 20 -4.37 1.49 -1.56
C LEU A 20 -4.60 2.25 -2.87
N LEU A 21 -4.91 3.54 -2.80
CA LEU A 21 -5.12 4.39 -3.98
C LEU A 21 -3.87 4.40 -4.89
N TRP A 22 -2.69 4.52 -4.31
CA TRP A 22 -1.42 4.52 -5.05
C TRP A 22 -0.90 3.12 -5.40
N ALA A 23 -1.22 2.11 -4.58
CA ALA A 23 -0.86 0.71 -4.88
C ALA A 23 -1.68 0.13 -6.04
N THR A 24 -2.96 0.49 -6.17
CA THR A 24 -3.90 -0.05 -7.17
C THR A 24 -3.40 0.04 -8.62
N PRO A 25 -2.92 1.19 -9.15
CA PRO A 25 -2.44 1.26 -10.53
C PRO A 25 -1.22 0.36 -10.78
N VAL A 26 -0.32 0.24 -9.79
CA VAL A 26 0.87 -0.63 -9.87
C VAL A 26 0.45 -2.10 -9.86
N MET A 27 -0.50 -2.46 -9.00
CA MET A 27 -1.11 -3.80 -8.96
C MET A 27 -1.74 -4.19 -10.30
N ILE A 28 -2.50 -3.29 -10.91
CA ILE A 28 -3.12 -3.52 -12.22
C ILE A 28 -2.05 -3.74 -13.29
N LEU A 29 -1.01 -2.90 -13.32
CA LEU A 29 0.08 -3.04 -14.30
C LEU A 29 0.80 -4.39 -14.17
N ILE A 30 1.10 -4.81 -12.93
CA ILE A 30 1.74 -6.09 -12.64
C ILE A 30 0.82 -7.25 -13.03
N ALA A 31 -0.47 -7.14 -12.77
CA ALA A 31 -1.46 -8.13 -13.17
C ALA A 31 -1.50 -8.31 -14.68
N PHE A 32 -1.51 -7.22 -15.45
CA PHE A 32 -1.48 -7.27 -16.91
C PHE A 32 -0.20 -7.94 -17.44
N VAL A 33 0.97 -7.54 -16.92
CA VAL A 33 2.26 -8.09 -17.35
C VAL A 33 2.38 -9.58 -17.04
N LEU A 34 1.88 -10.02 -15.89
CA LEU A 34 1.98 -11.42 -15.45
C LEU A 34 0.87 -12.32 -16.02
N CYS A 35 -0.23 -11.75 -16.52
CA CYS A 35 -1.30 -12.53 -17.14
C CYS A 35 -0.82 -13.25 -18.41
N GLU A 36 0.16 -12.68 -19.12
CA GLU A 36 0.75 -13.29 -20.31
C GLU A 36 1.83 -14.34 -20.00
N THR A 37 2.39 -14.38 -18.79
CA THR A 37 3.61 -15.17 -18.52
C THR A 37 3.39 -16.60 -18.03
N GLY A 38 2.15 -16.98 -17.67
CA GLY A 38 1.61 -18.33 -17.45
C GLY A 38 2.53 -19.45 -16.93
N GLY A 39 3.57 -19.12 -16.16
CA GLY A 39 4.75 -19.96 -15.99
C GLY A 39 5.02 -20.32 -14.52
N PRO A 40 5.75 -21.43 -14.26
CA PRO A 40 6.19 -21.79 -12.93
C PRO A 40 7.14 -20.70 -12.38
N GLY A 41 6.61 -19.84 -11.52
CA GLY A 41 7.28 -18.62 -11.04
C GLY A 41 6.35 -17.41 -10.96
N ASP A 42 5.17 -17.47 -11.60
CA ASP A 42 4.19 -16.38 -11.57
C ASP A 42 3.73 -16.08 -10.15
N VAL A 43 3.47 -17.07 -9.31
CA VAL A 43 3.02 -16.83 -7.92
C VAL A 43 4.02 -15.98 -7.14
N ILE A 44 5.33 -16.23 -7.31
CA ILE A 44 6.39 -15.46 -6.65
C ILE A 44 6.45 -14.04 -7.22
N ARG A 45 6.33 -13.88 -8.54
CA ARG A 45 6.30 -12.56 -9.19
C ARG A 45 5.07 -11.75 -8.78
N TRP A 46 3.91 -12.39 -8.67
CA TRP A 46 2.69 -11.80 -8.14
C TRP A 46 2.89 -11.34 -6.69
N ALA A 47 3.45 -12.20 -5.83
CA ALA A 47 3.73 -11.84 -4.44
C ALA A 47 4.67 -10.63 -4.35
N ILE A 48 5.82 -10.66 -5.05
CA ILE A 48 6.78 -9.56 -5.07
C ILE A 48 6.11 -8.27 -5.58
N GLY A 49 5.30 -8.38 -6.63
CA GLY A 49 4.60 -7.26 -7.20
C GLY A 49 3.55 -6.64 -6.26
N VAL A 50 2.82 -7.48 -5.54
CA VAL A 50 1.88 -7.04 -4.50
C VAL A 50 2.65 -6.33 -3.39
N PHE A 51 3.70 -6.93 -2.84
CA PHE A 51 4.51 -6.29 -1.80
C PHE A 51 5.11 -4.96 -2.27
N GLY A 52 5.66 -4.91 -3.48
CA GLY A 52 6.22 -3.68 -4.07
C GLY A 52 5.18 -2.58 -4.22
N SER A 53 3.98 -2.91 -4.71
CA SER A 53 2.90 -1.93 -4.89
C SER A 53 2.41 -1.34 -3.55
N VAL A 54 2.31 -2.18 -2.51
CA VAL A 54 1.89 -1.75 -1.17
C VAL A 54 2.96 -0.89 -0.51
N ILE A 55 4.24 -1.26 -0.65
CA ILE A 55 5.36 -0.44 -0.16
C ILE A 55 5.37 0.92 -0.85
N PHE A 56 5.19 0.94 -2.18
CA PHE A 56 5.11 2.18 -2.95
C PHE A 56 3.94 3.05 -2.49
N GLY A 57 2.75 2.45 -2.32
CA GLY A 57 1.59 3.18 -1.82
C GLY A 57 1.81 3.74 -0.41
N ALA A 58 2.45 2.98 0.47
CA ALA A 58 2.75 3.40 1.83
C ALA A 58 3.76 4.55 1.85
N TRP A 59 4.76 4.51 0.96
CA TRP A 59 5.72 5.59 0.77
C TRP A 59 5.04 6.88 0.30
N MET A 60 4.15 6.80 -0.70
CA MET A 60 3.36 7.95 -1.17
C MET A 60 2.43 8.51 -0.08
N ALA A 61 1.79 7.64 0.70
CA ALA A 61 0.94 8.05 1.82
C ALA A 61 1.75 8.74 2.93
N ARG A 62 3.00 8.33 3.15
CA ARG A 62 3.93 9.02 4.05
C ARG A 62 4.29 10.41 3.51
N GLU A 63 4.69 10.52 2.25
CA GLU A 63 5.03 11.82 1.63
C GLU A 63 3.85 12.80 1.66
N ALA A 64 2.62 12.29 1.53
CA ALA A 64 1.40 13.08 1.63
C ALA A 64 1.00 13.43 3.09
N GLY A 65 1.79 13.02 4.09
CA GLY A 65 1.60 13.39 5.49
C GLY A 65 0.51 12.61 6.25
N TYR A 66 0.02 11.49 5.70
CA TYR A 66 -1.00 10.67 6.36
C TYR A 66 -0.43 9.76 7.46
N PHE A 67 0.89 9.60 7.51
CA PHE A 67 1.60 8.79 8.52
C PHE A 67 2.61 9.60 9.36
N PRO A 68 2.19 10.67 10.05
CA PRO A 68 3.10 11.60 10.74
C PRO A 68 3.78 11.00 11.98
N TRP A 69 3.38 9.81 12.44
CA TRP A 69 4.01 9.15 13.59
C TRP A 69 5.35 8.48 13.25
N PHE A 70 5.65 8.26 11.96
CA PHE A 70 6.94 7.73 11.51
C PHE A 70 8.03 8.81 11.35
N ASP A 71 7.68 10.10 11.52
CA ASP A 71 8.62 11.24 11.44
C ASP A 71 8.98 11.81 12.83
N ARG A 72 8.66 11.11 13.93
CA ARG A 72 9.08 11.47 15.28
C ARG A 72 10.37 10.73 15.64
N ASP A 73 11.47 11.17 15.03
CA ASP A 73 12.84 10.83 15.44
C ASP A 73 13.50 12.07 16.06
#